data_AF-A0A2P5WHR7-F1
#
_entry.id   AF-A0A2P5WHR7-F1
#
_cell.length_a   1.000
_cell.length_b   1.000
_cell.length_c   1.000
_cell.angle_alpha   90.00
_cell.angle_beta   90.00
_cell.angle_gamma   90.00
#
_symmetry.space_group_name_H-M   'P 1'
#
loop_
_entity.id
_entity.type
_entity.pdbx_description
1 polymer ?
#
loop_
_entity_poly.entity_id
_entity_poly.type
_entity_poly.pdbx_seq_one_letter_code
_entity_poly.pdbx_strand_id
1 'polypeptide(L)'
;MGHFGKFWLLWSLDGELVGAIWLFTVVYTGGVIPQLWRPISAIGSFDLPTYDIEITPFLGKLLDGKSHKLSFSVTNALNVWYIDANLHLWLDCKSSKTKGKLLHHSIAPLNVSSVIDVEGLNGAYVTKATRSISSTGWIKSSYGTITTKSTQDLSYRNSMVIAKDGNLQIVNQKIHFDDRVHSKMPGFNLKPKKSLKRFVFNIYSDYINQGNGTSLTVSNFTLGFNEKKFKDKVRNLQKGNGFMVVKDNLVVNGVGNTQQIYKYDGFKSCYYRNVSNSNYTILYDEIGYTCSRRAKHHLDYSP
;
A
#
# COMPACT_ATOMS: atom_id res chain seq x y z
N MET A 1 13.84 -7.39 19.40
CA MET A 1 12.63 -6.54 19.44
C MET A 1 12.47 -5.92 18.06
N GLY A 2 11.42 -6.27 17.32
CA GLY A 2 11.22 -5.75 15.98
C GLY A 2 10.95 -4.26 16.04
N HIS A 3 11.91 -3.43 15.62
CA HIS A 3 11.52 -2.13 15.07
C HIS A 3 10.47 -2.44 14.01
N PHE A 4 9.26 -1.91 14.12
CA PHE A 4 8.39 -1.74 12.96
C PHE A 4 9.06 -0.69 12.06
N GLY A 5 10.18 -1.12 11.49
CA GLY A 5 11.15 -0.35 10.76
C GLY A 5 10.50 0.07 9.47
N LYS A 6 10.60 1.36 9.21
CA LYS A 6 9.96 1.98 8.06
C LYS A 6 10.80 1.69 6.83
N PHE A 7 10.32 0.83 5.95
CA PHE A 7 10.96 0.56 4.66
C PHE A 7 10.38 1.46 3.58
N TRP A 8 11.26 2.03 2.77
CA TRP A 8 10.89 2.91 1.67
C TRP A 8 11.56 2.37 0.42
N LEU A 9 10.78 2.06 -0.60
CA LEU A 9 11.31 1.69 -1.89
C LEU A 9 11.50 2.96 -2.72
N LEU A 10 12.74 3.24 -3.12
CA LEU A 10 13.12 4.36 -3.95
C LEU A 10 13.49 3.85 -5.34
N TRP A 11 13.06 4.57 -6.36
CA TRP A 11 13.28 4.23 -7.75
C TRP A 11 14.11 5.34 -8.39
N SER A 12 15.19 4.96 -9.07
CA SER A 12 16.05 5.90 -9.77
C SER A 12 16.27 5.49 -11.22
N LEU A 13 16.31 6.49 -12.10
CA LEU A 13 16.68 6.36 -13.51
C LEU A 13 18.00 7.10 -13.73
N ASP A 14 19.04 6.39 -14.16
CA ASP A 14 20.38 6.94 -14.40
C ASP A 14 20.94 7.72 -13.20
N GLY A 15 20.61 7.24 -11.98
CA GLY A 15 21.02 7.85 -10.71
C GLY A 15 20.09 8.95 -10.17
N GLU A 16 19.12 9.42 -10.96
CA GLU A 16 18.13 10.43 -10.54
C GLU A 16 16.89 9.75 -9.97
N LEU A 17 16.46 10.13 -8.77
CA LEU A 17 15.26 9.56 -8.15
C LEU A 17 14.00 9.97 -8.92
N VAL A 18 13.22 9.00 -9.41
CA VAL A 18 11.99 9.26 -10.18
C VAL A 18 10.71 8.96 -9.42
N GLY A 19 10.78 8.19 -8.33
CA GLY A 19 9.59 7.81 -7.56
C GLY A 19 9.93 7.18 -6.20
N ALA A 20 8.92 7.12 -5.33
CA ALA A 20 9.04 6.49 -4.01
C ALA A 20 7.75 5.75 -3.64
N ILE A 21 7.89 4.67 -2.87
CA ILE A 21 6.77 3.86 -2.41
C ILE A 21 6.95 3.55 -0.92
N TRP A 22 5.88 3.68 -0.16
CA TRP A 22 5.80 3.14 1.21
C TRP A 22 4.89 1.92 1.25
N LEU A 23 5.50 0.79 1.55
CA LEU A 23 4.86 -0.49 1.35
C LEU A 23 3.69 -0.70 2.31
N PHE A 24 2.64 -1.33 1.80
CA PHE A 24 1.59 -1.92 2.61
C PHE A 24 2.21 -2.93 3.59
N THR A 25 1.77 -2.89 4.86
CA THR A 25 2.27 -3.84 5.86
C THR A 25 1.68 -5.21 5.62
N VAL A 26 2.56 -6.19 5.40
CA VAL A 26 2.18 -7.59 5.29
C VAL A 26 2.50 -8.31 6.59
N VAL A 27 1.54 -9.06 7.11
CA VAL A 27 1.72 -9.94 8.26
C VAL A 27 1.72 -11.37 7.75
N TYR A 28 2.82 -12.10 7.90
CA TYR A 28 2.86 -13.51 7.51
C TYR A 28 2.10 -14.38 8.50
N THR A 29 1.75 -15.61 8.11
CA THR A 29 0.85 -16.53 8.84
C THR A 29 1.33 -16.98 10.23
N GLY A 30 2.52 -16.58 10.67
CA GLY A 30 3.02 -16.76 12.03
C GLY A 30 3.11 -15.47 12.86
N GLY A 31 2.80 -14.30 12.28
CA GLY A 31 2.94 -13.01 12.96
C GLY A 31 1.84 -12.74 13.98
N VAL A 32 2.10 -11.90 14.98
CA VAL A 32 1.18 -11.58 16.08
C VAL A 32 0.84 -12.82 16.93
N ILE A 33 -0.12 -13.63 16.51
CA ILE A 33 -0.34 -15.01 16.99
C ILE A 33 -0.80 -15.88 15.78
N PRO A 34 -0.31 -17.12 15.64
CA PRO A 34 -0.61 -17.96 14.45
C PRO A 34 -2.10 -18.26 14.23
N GLN A 35 -2.90 -18.29 15.29
CA GLN A 35 -4.32 -18.67 15.27
C GLN A 35 -5.17 -17.68 14.45
N LEU A 36 -4.72 -16.42 14.30
CA LEU A 36 -5.45 -15.40 13.54
C LEU A 36 -5.49 -15.69 12.03
N TRP A 37 -4.57 -16.50 11.51
CA TRP A 37 -4.32 -16.62 10.07
C TRP A 37 -4.83 -17.93 9.46
N ARG A 38 -5.75 -18.61 10.16
CA ARG A 38 -6.27 -19.92 9.74
C ARG A 38 -7.80 -19.99 9.92
N PRO A 39 -8.56 -20.37 8.88
CA PRO A 39 -8.14 -20.66 7.50
C PRO A 39 -7.95 -19.40 6.63
N ILE A 40 -8.24 -18.20 7.14
CA ILE A 40 -8.12 -16.94 6.39
C ILE A 40 -6.73 -16.33 6.65
N SER A 41 -5.85 -16.32 5.65
CA SER A 41 -4.52 -15.72 5.76
C SER A 41 -4.56 -14.19 5.72
N ALA A 42 -3.49 -13.53 6.17
CA ALA A 42 -3.44 -12.07 6.13
C ALA A 42 -3.46 -11.53 4.68
N ILE A 43 -4.01 -10.33 4.51
CA ILE A 43 -3.95 -9.60 3.23
C ILE A 43 -2.48 -9.49 2.76
N GLY A 44 -2.21 -9.98 1.55
CA GLY A 44 -0.91 -9.88 0.89
C GLY A 44 0.16 -10.87 1.36
N SER A 45 -0.19 -11.85 2.20
CA SER A 45 0.77 -12.85 2.74
C SER A 45 1.23 -13.90 1.72
N PHE A 46 0.42 -14.18 0.69
CA PHE A 46 0.77 -15.06 -0.42
C PHE A 46 0.99 -14.31 -1.75
N ASP A 47 0.41 -13.12 -1.87
CA ASP A 47 0.48 -12.28 -3.07
C ASP A 47 0.78 -10.83 -2.67
N LEU A 48 2.06 -10.46 -2.73
CA LEU A 48 2.54 -9.16 -2.26
C LEU A 48 1.98 -8.02 -3.15
N PRO A 49 1.60 -6.87 -2.57
CA PRO A 49 1.09 -5.77 -3.37
C PRO A 49 2.11 -5.24 -4.39
N THR A 50 1.66 -5.02 -5.62
CA THR A 50 2.43 -4.36 -6.69
C THR A 50 2.16 -2.86 -6.70
N TYR A 51 3.15 -2.07 -7.13
CA TYR A 51 3.07 -0.60 -7.16
C TYR A 51 3.48 -0.07 -8.53
N ASP A 52 2.69 0.86 -9.05
CA ASP A 52 2.93 1.53 -10.32
C ASP A 52 3.66 2.87 -10.09
N ILE A 53 4.67 3.17 -10.91
CA ILE A 53 5.32 4.49 -10.98
C ILE A 53 5.23 5.01 -12.41
N GLU A 54 4.77 6.25 -12.56
CA GLU A 54 4.62 6.91 -13.85
C GLU A 54 5.94 7.55 -14.29
N ILE A 55 6.59 6.96 -15.30
CA ILE A 55 7.86 7.44 -15.87
C ILE A 55 7.70 8.13 -17.23
N THR A 56 6.48 8.26 -17.75
CA THR A 56 6.20 8.93 -19.04
C THR A 56 6.85 10.32 -19.18
N PRO A 57 6.91 11.19 -18.15
CA PRO A 57 7.63 12.47 -18.26
C PRO A 57 9.12 12.36 -18.61
N PHE A 58 9.74 11.21 -18.34
CA PHE A 58 11.15 10.92 -18.62
C PHE A 58 11.38 10.22 -19.96
N LEU A 59 10.31 9.93 -20.73
CA LEU A 59 10.42 9.17 -21.97
C LEU A 59 11.40 9.80 -22.97
N GLY A 60 11.53 11.14 -22.98
CA GLY A 60 12.53 11.84 -23.78
C GLY A 60 13.98 11.48 -23.45
N LYS A 61 14.29 11.19 -22.18
CA LYS A 61 15.62 10.72 -21.75
C LYS A 61 15.83 9.25 -22.16
N LEU A 62 14.79 8.42 -22.03
CA LEU A 62 14.83 6.98 -22.30
C LEU A 62 14.91 6.59 -23.79
N LEU A 63 14.60 7.53 -24.70
CA LEU A 63 14.54 7.29 -26.15
C LEU A 63 15.80 7.80 -26.89
N ASP A 64 16.92 7.98 -26.20
CA ASP A 64 18.15 8.51 -26.79
C ASP A 64 19.01 7.44 -27.50
N GLY A 65 18.62 6.17 -27.41
CA GLY A 65 19.30 5.03 -28.03
C GLY A 65 20.48 4.48 -27.21
N LYS A 66 20.66 4.95 -25.97
CA LYS A 66 21.71 4.48 -25.06
C LYS A 66 21.16 3.45 -24.07
N SER A 67 22.09 2.80 -23.38
CA SER A 67 21.75 1.98 -22.22
C SER A 67 21.37 2.88 -21.04
N HIS A 68 20.28 2.54 -20.36
CA HIS A 68 19.80 3.23 -19.15
C HIS A 68 19.81 2.29 -17.96
N LYS A 69 20.08 2.84 -16.77
CA LYS A 69 20.10 2.10 -15.52
C LYS A 69 18.87 2.43 -14.68
N LEU A 70 17.95 1.48 -14.58
CA LEU A 70 16.90 1.49 -13.57
C LEU A 70 17.43 0.87 -12.28
N SER A 71 17.31 1.59 -11.17
CA SER A 71 17.78 1.15 -9.86
C SER A 71 16.67 1.22 -8.83
N PHE A 72 16.61 0.19 -8.00
CA PHE A 72 15.69 0.09 -6.87
C PHE A 72 16.50 0.02 -5.59
N SER A 73 16.14 0.83 -4.60
CA SER A 73 16.79 0.77 -3.28
C SER A 73 15.76 0.79 -2.18
N VAL A 74 15.92 -0.07 -1.18
CA VAL A 74 15.09 -0.08 0.02
C VAL A 74 15.89 0.56 1.15
N THR A 75 15.39 1.65 1.71
CA THR A 75 16.03 2.27 2.88
C THR A 75 15.48 1.69 4.17
N ASN A 76 16.33 1.67 5.20
CA ASN A 76 16.09 1.06 6.51
C ASN A 76 15.74 -0.44 6.48
N ALA A 77 16.17 -1.16 5.43
CA ALA A 77 16.02 -2.62 5.33
C ALA A 77 16.77 -3.34 6.46
N LEU A 78 16.16 -4.39 7.04
CA LEU A 78 16.81 -5.20 8.07
C LEU A 78 17.75 -6.27 7.49
N ASN A 79 17.52 -6.68 6.24
CA ASN A 79 18.33 -7.70 5.56
C ASN A 79 18.16 -7.61 4.04
N VAL A 80 17.69 -8.67 3.39
CA VAL A 80 17.53 -8.80 1.94
C VAL A 80 16.11 -8.46 1.48
N TRP A 81 15.99 -7.86 0.31
CA TRP A 81 14.73 -7.63 -0.39
C TRP A 81 14.77 -8.23 -1.79
N TYR A 82 13.79 -9.07 -2.11
CA TYR A 82 13.56 -9.54 -3.46
C TYR A 82 12.59 -8.59 -4.16
N ILE A 83 13.00 -8.08 -5.31
CA ILE A 83 12.25 -7.11 -6.10
C ILE A 83 12.19 -7.65 -7.52
N ASP A 84 10.98 -7.71 -8.04
CA ASP A 84 10.73 -7.89 -9.47
C ASP A 84 10.09 -6.62 -10.03
N ALA A 85 10.30 -6.35 -11.31
CA ALA A 85 9.82 -5.14 -11.95
C ALA A 85 9.41 -5.40 -13.40
N ASN A 86 8.25 -4.87 -13.76
CA ASN A 86 7.73 -4.89 -15.12
C ASN A 86 7.73 -3.47 -15.71
N LEU A 87 8.14 -3.35 -16.97
CA LEU A 87 8.08 -2.10 -17.71
C LEU A 87 6.89 -2.14 -18.68
N HIS A 88 5.91 -1.28 -18.47
CA HIS A 88 4.76 -1.14 -19.37
C HIS A 88 5.03 -0.06 -20.41
N LEU A 89 4.94 -0.44 -21.69
CA LEU A 89 5.17 0.44 -22.84
C LEU A 89 3.95 0.47 -23.76
N TRP A 90 3.73 1.64 -24.36
CA TRP A 90 2.74 1.83 -25.42
C TRP A 90 3.44 2.37 -26.65
N LEU A 91 3.34 1.64 -27.76
CA LEU A 91 3.99 2.00 -29.02
C LEU A 91 3.04 2.83 -29.90
N ASP A 92 3.60 3.82 -30.57
CA ASP A 92 2.89 4.61 -31.57
C ASP A 92 3.03 3.93 -32.94
N CYS A 93 2.00 3.18 -33.35
CA CYS A 93 2.03 2.43 -34.61
C CYS A 93 2.03 3.31 -35.87
N LYS A 94 1.80 4.62 -35.75
CA LYS A 94 1.74 5.56 -36.88
C LYS A 94 3.01 6.41 -37.01
N SER A 95 3.98 6.25 -36.12
CA SER A 95 5.26 6.95 -36.17
C SER A 95 6.41 5.97 -36.02
N SER A 96 7.43 6.11 -36.88
CA SER A 96 8.66 5.32 -36.76
C SER A 96 9.51 5.71 -35.56
N LYS A 97 9.36 6.95 -35.04
CA LYS A 97 10.11 7.43 -33.89
C LYS A 97 9.31 8.43 -33.07
N THR A 98 9.23 8.19 -31.78
CA THR A 98 8.71 9.15 -30.79
C THR A 98 9.86 10.04 -30.30
N LYS A 99 9.59 11.33 -30.11
CA LYS A 99 10.54 12.27 -29.49
C LYS A 99 9.97 12.76 -28.17
N GLY A 100 10.81 13.14 -27.23
CA GLY A 100 10.33 13.78 -26.02
C GLY A 100 11.42 14.57 -25.33
N LYS A 101 11.03 15.33 -24.32
CA LYS A 101 11.95 16.05 -23.45
C LYS A 101 11.36 16.19 -22.05
N LEU A 102 12.19 15.93 -21.05
CA LEU A 102 11.88 16.28 -19.66
C LEU A 102 11.98 17.81 -19.52
N LEU A 103 10.91 18.45 -19.04
CA LEU A 103 10.85 19.90 -18.86
C LEU A 103 11.22 20.30 -17.43
N HIS A 104 10.66 19.59 -16.46
CA HIS A 104 10.84 19.90 -15.05
C HIS A 104 10.78 18.62 -14.23
N HIS A 105 11.68 18.46 -13.29
CA HIS A 105 11.65 17.40 -12.29
C HIS A 105 12.02 18.00 -10.94
N SER A 106 11.19 17.77 -9.94
CA SER A 106 11.38 18.29 -8.59
C SER A 106 11.00 17.24 -7.57
N ILE A 107 11.86 17.12 -6.57
CA ILE A 107 11.70 16.26 -5.41
C ILE A 107 11.75 17.18 -4.21
N ALA A 108 10.65 17.27 -3.45
CA ALA A 108 10.69 17.94 -2.16
C ALA A 108 11.57 17.13 -1.20
N PRO A 109 12.37 17.78 -0.33
CA PRO A 109 13.12 17.08 0.71
C PRO A 109 12.22 16.15 1.51
N LEU A 110 12.73 14.98 1.87
CA LEU A 110 12.01 14.04 2.71
C LEU A 110 11.81 14.68 4.09
N ASN A 111 10.56 14.97 4.45
CA ASN A 111 10.24 15.52 5.76
C ASN A 111 9.92 14.35 6.69
N VAL A 112 10.79 14.09 7.68
CA VAL A 112 10.58 13.06 8.70
C VAL A 112 10.59 13.72 10.07
N SER A 113 9.59 13.42 10.88
CA SER A 113 9.63 13.74 12.31
C SER A 113 9.37 12.49 13.12
N SER A 114 10.18 12.30 14.16
CA SER A 114 10.03 11.20 15.11
C SER A 114 10.09 11.78 16.52
N VAL A 115 9.10 11.43 17.33
CA VAL A 115 9.07 11.72 18.76
C VAL A 115 9.17 10.39 19.48
N ILE A 116 10.12 10.30 20.39
CA ILE A 116 10.44 9.10 21.16
C ILE A 116 10.40 9.53 22.63
N ASP A 117 9.58 8.85 23.41
CA ASP A 117 9.46 9.01 24.84
C ASP A 117 9.62 7.61 25.47
N VAL A 118 10.69 7.37 26.22
CA VAL A 118 11.10 6.03 26.65
C VAL A 118 11.53 6.07 28.10
N GLU A 119 11.02 5.11 28.87
CA GLU A 119 11.40 4.86 30.25
C GLU A 119 11.61 3.36 30.44
N GLY A 120 12.87 2.95 30.57
CA GLY A 120 13.25 1.53 30.65
C GLY A 120 12.82 0.76 29.39
N LEU A 121 12.00 -0.28 29.58
CA LEU A 121 11.42 -1.11 28.50
C LEU A 121 10.11 -0.54 27.94
N ASN A 122 9.59 0.53 28.53
CA ASN A 122 8.34 1.17 28.14
C ASN A 122 8.63 2.41 27.29
N GLY A 123 7.69 2.77 26.42
CA GLY A 123 7.82 4.00 25.66
C GLY A 123 6.75 4.20 24.59
N ALA A 124 6.64 5.44 24.13
CA ALA A 124 5.81 5.85 23.01
C ALA A 124 6.68 6.37 21.87
N TYR A 125 6.40 5.90 20.66
CA TYR A 125 7.10 6.26 19.43
C TYR A 125 6.09 6.80 18.43
N VAL A 126 6.25 8.04 17.99
CA VAL A 126 5.42 8.63 16.94
C VAL A 126 6.30 9.03 15.78
N THR A 127 6.08 8.44 14.62
CA THR A 127 6.81 8.77 13.38
C THR A 127 5.85 9.30 12.34
N LYS A 128 6.15 10.47 11.79
CA LYS A 128 5.48 11.04 10.62
C LYS A 128 6.49 11.20 9.50
N ALA A 129 6.03 11.01 8.27
CA ALA A 129 6.79 11.55 7.15
C ALA A 129 5.90 11.96 5.99
N THR A 130 6.42 12.89 5.20
CA THR A 130 5.84 13.29 3.92
C THR A 130 6.90 13.33 2.82
N ARG A 131 6.47 13.05 1.59
CA ARG A 131 7.31 13.20 0.40
C ARG A 131 6.45 13.65 -0.77
N SER A 132 6.97 14.55 -1.59
CA SER A 132 6.33 15.00 -2.83
C SER A 132 7.33 14.93 -3.98
N ILE A 133 6.92 14.34 -5.10
CA ILE A 133 7.71 14.22 -6.33
C ILE A 133 6.83 14.71 -7.49
N SER A 134 7.37 15.58 -8.34
CA SER A 134 6.65 16.12 -9.49
C SER A 134 7.55 16.16 -10.73
N SER A 135 7.09 15.54 -11.81
CA SER A 135 7.80 15.44 -13.08
C SER A 135 6.91 15.90 -14.22
N THR A 136 7.43 16.76 -15.10
CA THR A 136 6.74 17.25 -16.29
C THR A 136 7.63 17.06 -17.50
N GLY A 137 7.07 16.50 -18.57
CA GLY A 137 7.76 16.32 -19.85
C GLY A 137 6.76 16.39 -21.00
N TRP A 138 7.26 16.53 -22.21
CA TRP A 138 6.44 16.40 -23.41
C TRP A 138 6.94 15.27 -24.31
N ILE A 139 6.01 14.71 -25.06
CA ILE A 139 6.22 13.65 -26.03
C ILE A 139 5.57 14.07 -27.35
N LYS A 140 6.31 14.03 -28.45
CA LYS A 140 5.81 14.22 -29.80
C LYS A 140 5.59 12.86 -30.45
N SER A 141 4.31 12.57 -30.72
CA SER A 141 3.80 11.35 -31.35
C SER A 141 3.06 11.70 -32.65
N SER A 142 2.56 10.68 -33.36
CA SER A 142 1.64 10.81 -34.48
C SER A 142 0.34 11.55 -34.11
N TYR A 143 -0.04 11.55 -32.83
CA TYR A 143 -1.20 12.26 -32.30
C TYR A 143 -0.89 13.70 -31.88
N GLY A 144 0.32 14.20 -32.17
CA GLY A 144 0.80 15.53 -31.80
C GLY A 144 1.65 15.54 -30.52
N THR A 145 1.85 16.74 -29.98
CA THR A 145 2.66 16.96 -28.78
C THR A 145 1.80 16.80 -27.53
N ILE A 146 2.10 15.78 -26.72
CA ILE A 146 1.43 15.49 -25.46
C ILE A 146 2.33 15.96 -24.32
N THR A 147 1.85 16.85 -23.46
CA THR A 147 2.55 17.22 -22.22
C THR A 147 1.99 16.42 -21.06
N THR A 148 2.85 15.68 -20.35
CA THR A 148 2.48 14.86 -19.20
C THR A 148 3.09 15.43 -17.92
N LYS A 149 2.26 15.65 -16.91
CA LYS A 149 2.66 15.98 -15.54
C LYS A 149 2.27 14.84 -14.61
N SER A 150 3.24 14.22 -13.97
CA SER A 150 3.06 13.23 -12.91
C SER A 150 3.40 13.86 -11.56
N THR A 151 2.53 13.67 -10.57
CA THR A 151 2.76 14.09 -9.18
C THR A 151 2.47 12.93 -8.25
N GLN A 152 3.35 12.73 -7.27
CA GLN A 152 3.21 11.73 -6.22
C GLN A 152 3.36 12.41 -4.86
N ASP A 153 2.30 12.38 -4.05
CA ASP A 153 2.30 12.87 -2.69
C ASP A 153 2.06 11.71 -1.70
N LEU A 154 2.97 11.58 -0.73
CA LEU A 154 2.98 10.49 0.25
C LEU A 154 2.84 11.08 1.66
N SER A 155 1.93 10.54 2.49
CA SER A 155 1.84 10.85 3.94
C SER A 155 1.74 9.63 4.86
N TYR A 156 2.71 9.47 5.77
CA TYR A 156 2.89 8.32 6.66
C TYR A 156 2.73 8.80 8.09
N ARG A 157 2.00 8.02 8.89
CA ARG A 157 1.93 8.21 10.34
C ARG A 157 1.92 6.86 11.02
N ASN A 158 2.82 6.68 11.96
CA ASN A 158 2.83 5.56 12.88
C ASN A 158 2.88 6.06 14.32
N SER A 159 2.12 5.42 15.19
CA SER A 159 2.25 5.56 16.63
C SER A 159 2.33 4.18 17.25
N MET A 160 3.37 3.94 18.03
CA MET A 160 3.61 2.69 18.73
C MET A 160 3.74 2.98 20.22
N VAL A 161 3.11 2.17 21.05
CA VAL A 161 3.26 2.19 22.51
C VAL A 161 3.75 0.82 22.93
N ILE A 162 4.83 0.80 23.70
CA ILE A 162 5.35 -0.35 24.40
C ILE A 162 5.15 -0.08 25.89
N ALA A 163 4.51 -1.00 26.60
CA ALA A 163 4.22 -0.85 28.02
C ALA A 163 4.30 -2.22 28.72
N LYS A 164 4.12 -2.23 30.05
CA LYS A 164 4.21 -3.44 30.89
C LYS A 164 5.54 -4.18 30.68
N ASP A 165 6.64 -3.44 30.65
CA ASP A 165 8.00 -3.95 30.47
C ASP A 165 8.19 -4.71 29.16
N GLY A 166 7.59 -4.18 28.09
CA GLY A 166 7.66 -4.79 26.76
C GLY A 166 6.52 -5.74 26.41
N ASN A 167 5.71 -6.13 27.39
CA ASN A 167 4.66 -7.14 27.21
C ASN A 167 3.43 -6.60 26.46
N LEU A 168 3.13 -5.31 26.60
CA LEU A 168 2.04 -4.66 25.88
C LEU A 168 2.60 -3.90 24.68
N GLN A 169 2.06 -4.18 23.50
CA GLN A 169 2.37 -3.47 22.26
C GLN A 169 1.09 -3.00 21.58
N ILE A 170 1.03 -1.69 21.29
CA ILE A 170 -0.06 -1.06 20.56
C ILE A 170 0.53 -0.33 19.37
N VAL A 171 0.12 -0.67 18.16
CA VAL A 171 0.58 -0.04 16.91
C VAL A 171 -0.62 0.55 16.19
N ASN A 172 -0.50 1.78 15.70
CA ASN A 172 -1.47 2.40 14.82
C ASN A 172 -0.74 3.10 13.67
N GLN A 173 -0.83 2.50 12.49
CA GLN A 173 -0.17 2.96 11.28
C GLN A 173 -1.18 3.33 10.19
N LYS A 174 -0.93 4.45 9.53
CA LYS A 174 -1.67 4.94 8.37
C LYS A 174 -0.72 5.41 7.29
N ILE A 175 -1.00 5.00 6.05
CA ILE A 175 -0.26 5.42 4.86
C ILE A 175 -1.25 5.99 3.86
N HIS A 176 -0.92 7.14 3.28
CA HIS A 176 -1.70 7.79 2.23
C HIS A 176 -0.82 8.03 1.00
N PHE A 177 -1.36 7.70 -0.17
CA PHE A 177 -0.81 8.02 -1.48
C PHE A 177 -1.83 8.86 -2.26
N ASP A 178 -1.38 9.96 -2.85
CA ASP A 178 -2.09 10.72 -3.87
C ASP A 178 -1.20 10.82 -5.11
N ASP A 179 -1.41 9.89 -6.05
CA ASP A 179 -0.74 9.88 -7.35
C ASP A 179 -1.67 10.51 -8.39
N ARG A 180 -1.16 11.48 -9.15
CA ARG A 180 -1.92 12.16 -10.23
C ARG A 180 -1.10 12.24 -11.50
N VAL A 181 -1.73 11.89 -12.60
CA VAL A 181 -1.16 12.04 -13.94
C VAL A 181 -2.10 12.92 -14.76
N HIS A 182 -1.62 14.08 -15.16
CA HIS A 182 -2.31 14.99 -16.06
C HIS A 182 -1.64 14.95 -17.43
N SER A 183 -2.44 14.85 -18.49
CA SER A 183 -1.97 14.81 -19.87
C SER A 183 -2.72 15.84 -20.68
N LYS A 184 -1.97 16.72 -21.35
CA LYS A 184 -2.49 17.82 -22.16
C LYS A 184 -2.09 17.60 -23.61
N MET A 185 -3.08 17.68 -24.50
CA MET A 185 -2.89 17.64 -25.95
C MET A 185 -3.48 18.90 -26.60
N PRO A 186 -2.96 19.35 -27.75
CA PRO A 186 -3.62 20.36 -28.56
C PRO A 186 -5.07 19.95 -28.86
N GLY A 187 -6.04 20.81 -28.53
CA GLY A 187 -7.46 20.55 -28.75
C GLY A 187 -8.14 19.60 -27.74
N PHE A 188 -7.41 18.91 -26.88
CA PHE A 188 -7.98 17.98 -25.88
C PHE A 188 -7.30 18.10 -24.51
N ASN A 189 -8.07 18.52 -23.51
CA ASN A 189 -7.67 18.42 -22.11
C ASN A 189 -8.22 17.12 -21.52
N LEU A 190 -7.35 16.11 -21.34
CA LEU A 190 -7.76 14.85 -20.72
C LEU A 190 -7.95 15.05 -19.22
N LYS A 191 -9.00 14.43 -18.67
CA LYS A 191 -9.21 14.42 -17.22
C LYS A 191 -8.00 13.76 -16.54
N PRO A 192 -7.47 14.35 -15.46
CA PRO A 192 -6.33 13.77 -14.77
C PRO A 192 -6.69 12.36 -14.26
N LYS A 193 -5.80 11.41 -14.50
CA LYS A 193 -5.87 10.08 -13.88
C LYS A 193 -5.38 10.23 -12.45
N LYS A 194 -6.27 9.95 -11.49
CA LYS A 194 -5.99 10.04 -10.05
C LYS A 194 -6.05 8.65 -9.43
N SER A 195 -5.05 8.33 -8.61
CA SER A 195 -4.97 7.13 -7.79
C SER A 195 -4.76 7.54 -6.33
N LEU A 196 -5.78 7.32 -5.51
CA LEU A 196 -5.73 7.55 -4.06
C LEU A 196 -5.67 6.22 -3.33
N LYS A 197 -4.60 5.95 -2.59
CA LYS A 197 -4.47 4.74 -1.76
C LYS A 197 -4.37 5.11 -0.28
N ARG A 198 -5.05 4.35 0.56
CA ARG A 198 -5.02 4.49 2.02
C ARG A 198 -4.81 3.13 2.65
N PHE A 199 -3.69 2.95 3.33
CA PHE A 199 -3.38 1.71 4.05
C PHE A 199 -3.52 1.95 5.55
N VAL A 200 -4.10 0.97 6.24
CA VAL A 200 -4.29 0.97 7.69
C VAL A 200 -3.74 -0.32 8.26
N PHE A 201 -3.02 -0.19 9.37
CA PHE A 201 -2.52 -1.32 10.13
C PHE A 201 -2.51 -0.97 11.61
N ASN A 202 -3.33 -1.67 12.39
CA ASN A 202 -3.41 -1.52 13.83
C ASN A 202 -3.19 -2.87 14.48
N ILE A 203 -2.42 -2.89 15.56
CA ILE A 203 -2.21 -4.06 16.41
C ILE A 203 -2.41 -3.64 17.86
N TYR A 204 -3.03 -4.53 18.62
CA TYR A 204 -2.93 -4.61 20.06
C TYR A 204 -2.44 -6.02 20.40
N SER A 205 -1.41 -6.15 21.23
CA SER A 205 -0.90 -7.43 21.70
C SER A 205 -0.43 -7.28 23.13
N ASP A 206 -0.89 -8.17 24.02
CA ASP A 206 -0.56 -8.15 25.45
C ASP A 206 -0.13 -9.55 25.89
N TYR A 207 1.10 -9.66 26.39
CA TYR A 207 1.66 -10.87 26.95
C TYR A 207 1.49 -10.88 28.46
N ILE A 208 0.94 -11.97 28.99
CA ILE A 208 0.58 -12.12 30.39
C ILE A 208 1.23 -13.41 30.89
N ASN A 209 2.18 -13.29 31.82
CA ASN A 209 2.74 -14.44 32.52
C ASN A 209 1.72 -14.95 33.55
N GLN A 210 1.27 -16.21 33.41
CA GLN A 210 0.32 -16.83 34.33
C GLN A 210 1.01 -17.64 35.46
N GLY A 211 2.35 -17.72 35.44
CA GLY A 211 3.12 -18.55 36.36
C GLY A 211 3.22 -20.01 35.89
N ASN A 212 3.99 -20.83 36.61
CA ASN A 212 4.18 -22.26 36.33
C ASN A 212 4.54 -22.58 34.86
N GLY A 213 5.44 -21.78 34.27
CA GLY A 213 5.86 -21.93 32.87
C GLY A 213 4.75 -21.62 31.85
N THR A 214 3.62 -21.07 32.27
CA THR A 214 2.45 -20.79 31.45
C THR A 214 2.31 -19.30 31.16
N SER A 215 2.02 -18.95 29.91
CA SER A 215 1.81 -17.58 29.45
C SER A 215 0.61 -17.50 28.51
N LEU A 216 -0.06 -16.34 28.54
CA LEU A 216 -1.19 -16.00 27.71
C LEU A 216 -0.83 -14.78 26.87
N THR A 217 -0.99 -14.88 25.55
CA THR A 217 -0.91 -13.73 24.64
C THR A 217 -2.30 -13.43 24.12
N VAL A 218 -2.80 -12.23 24.33
CA VAL A 218 -4.06 -11.74 23.75
C VAL A 218 -3.72 -10.76 22.63
N SER A 219 -4.40 -10.83 21.49
CA SER A 219 -4.09 -9.96 20.37
C SER A 219 -5.30 -9.60 19.52
N ASN A 220 -5.33 -8.35 19.07
CA ASN A 220 -6.31 -7.81 18.13
C ASN A 220 -5.57 -7.13 16.97
N PHE A 221 -6.12 -7.23 15.76
CA PHE A 221 -5.55 -6.52 14.63
C PHE A 221 -6.62 -5.92 13.72
N THR A 222 -6.23 -4.89 12.99
CA THR A 222 -6.96 -4.37 11.83
C THR A 222 -5.96 -4.09 10.73
N LEU A 223 -6.13 -4.73 9.58
CA LEU A 223 -5.27 -4.61 8.43
C LEU A 223 -6.14 -4.31 7.21
N GLY A 224 -5.77 -3.36 6.36
CA GLY A 224 -6.53 -3.15 5.14
C GLY A 224 -6.10 -1.97 4.31
N PHE A 225 -6.69 -1.91 3.12
CA PHE A 225 -6.46 -0.84 2.18
C PHE A 225 -7.75 -0.36 1.51
N ASN A 226 -7.75 0.90 1.11
CA ASN A 226 -8.73 1.48 0.21
C ASN A 226 -8.00 2.14 -0.95
N GLU A 227 -8.39 1.82 -2.17
CA GLU A 227 -7.85 2.42 -3.38
C GLU A 227 -9.00 3.00 -4.22
N LYS A 228 -8.80 4.22 -4.73
CA LYS A 228 -9.68 4.84 -5.72
C LYS A 228 -8.84 5.19 -6.93
N LYS A 229 -9.03 4.47 -8.03
CA LYS A 229 -8.35 4.67 -9.31
C LYS A 229 -9.39 5.11 -10.33
N PHE A 230 -9.39 6.39 -10.68
CA PHE A 230 -10.34 6.96 -11.66
C PHE A 230 -11.82 6.64 -11.34
N LYS A 231 -12.43 5.67 -12.02
CA LYS A 231 -13.82 5.22 -11.82
C LYS A 231 -13.94 4.02 -10.88
N ASP A 232 -12.84 3.33 -10.63
CA ASP A 232 -12.82 2.07 -9.89
C ASP A 232 -12.43 2.32 -8.43
N LYS A 233 -13.04 1.56 -7.53
CA LYS A 233 -12.77 1.62 -6.10
C LYS A 233 -12.60 0.21 -5.55
N VAL A 234 -11.51 0.00 -4.83
CA VAL A 234 -11.23 -1.24 -4.11
C VAL A 234 -11.17 -0.92 -2.61
N ARG A 235 -11.76 -1.80 -1.80
CA ARG A 235 -11.61 -1.82 -0.34
C ARG A 235 -11.38 -3.25 0.09
N ASN A 236 -10.33 -3.49 0.85
CA ASN A 236 -10.07 -4.77 1.49
C ASN A 236 -9.75 -4.50 2.96
N LEU A 237 -10.58 -5.02 3.86
CA LEU A 237 -10.43 -4.81 5.31
C LEU A 237 -10.52 -6.15 6.02
N GLN A 238 -9.48 -6.44 6.79
CA GLN A 238 -9.39 -7.61 7.64
C GLN A 238 -9.27 -7.17 9.09
N LYS A 239 -10.04 -7.82 9.96
CA LYS A 239 -10.00 -7.63 11.39
C LYS A 239 -9.95 -8.99 12.05
N GLY A 240 -9.27 -9.07 13.18
CA GLY A 240 -9.31 -10.27 13.97
C GLY A 240 -8.92 -10.03 15.41
N ASN A 241 -9.26 -11.02 16.23
CA ASN A 241 -8.95 -11.09 17.64
C ASN A 241 -8.69 -12.55 18.01
N GLY A 242 -7.91 -12.74 19.06
CA GLY A 242 -7.61 -14.08 19.52
C GLY A 242 -6.68 -14.09 20.71
N PHE A 243 -6.42 -15.30 21.18
CA PHE A 243 -5.43 -15.53 22.20
C PHE A 243 -4.66 -16.83 21.94
N MET A 244 -3.51 -16.94 22.58
CA MET A 244 -2.66 -18.11 22.57
C MET A 244 -2.13 -18.37 23.97
N VAL A 245 -2.25 -19.61 24.44
CA VAL A 245 -1.66 -20.07 25.70
C VAL A 245 -0.45 -20.94 25.37
N VAL A 246 0.69 -20.59 25.96
CA VAL A 246 1.95 -21.33 25.82
C VAL A 246 2.35 -21.86 27.18
N LYS A 247 2.64 -23.15 27.28
CA LYS A 247 3.20 -23.79 28.47
C LYS A 247 4.50 -24.49 28.10
N ASP A 248 5.58 -24.20 28.81
CA ASP A 248 6.90 -24.81 28.59
C ASP A 248 7.34 -24.72 27.11
N ASN A 249 7.13 -23.55 26.50
CA ASN A 249 7.37 -23.25 25.08
C ASN A 249 6.47 -23.98 24.05
N LEU A 250 5.48 -24.75 24.49
CA LEU A 250 4.50 -25.40 23.62
C LEU A 250 3.17 -24.65 23.63
N VAL A 251 2.60 -24.41 22.45
CA VAL A 251 1.24 -23.88 22.34
C VAL A 251 0.26 -24.97 22.77
N VAL A 252 -0.41 -24.76 23.91
CA VAL A 252 -1.34 -25.75 24.49
C VAL A 252 -2.81 -25.42 24.24
N ASN A 253 -3.14 -24.14 24.01
CA ASN A 253 -4.49 -23.68 23.70
C ASN A 253 -4.42 -22.38 22.89
N GLY A 254 -5.47 -22.06 22.14
CA GLY A 254 -5.58 -20.79 21.47
C GLY A 254 -6.77 -20.74 20.54
N VAL A 255 -7.32 -19.54 20.39
CA VAL A 255 -8.45 -19.26 19.50
C VAL A 255 -8.11 -18.04 18.67
N GLY A 256 -8.41 -18.10 17.38
CA GLY A 256 -8.31 -16.97 16.47
C GLY A 256 -9.61 -16.78 15.72
N ASN A 257 -10.05 -15.53 15.64
CA ASN A 257 -11.23 -15.09 14.92
C ASN A 257 -10.80 -14.05 13.90
N THR A 258 -11.15 -14.24 12.63
CA THR A 258 -10.81 -13.30 11.57
C THR A 258 -12.00 -13.10 10.65
N GLN A 259 -12.24 -11.85 10.29
CA GLN A 259 -13.21 -11.45 9.28
C GLN A 259 -12.49 -10.64 8.21
N GLN A 260 -12.77 -10.93 6.94
CA GLN A 260 -12.31 -10.14 5.81
C GLN A 260 -13.48 -9.71 4.93
N ILE A 261 -13.55 -8.40 4.67
CA ILE A 261 -14.49 -7.80 3.73
C ILE A 261 -13.70 -7.23 2.56
N TYR A 262 -13.89 -7.82 1.40
CA TYR A 262 -13.38 -7.33 0.12
C TYR A 262 -14.52 -6.74 -0.70
N LYS A 263 -14.32 -5.54 -1.24
CA LYS A 263 -15.26 -4.87 -2.13
C LYS A 263 -14.53 -4.20 -3.27
N TYR A 264 -14.91 -4.55 -4.49
CA TYR A 264 -14.49 -3.92 -5.73
C TYR A 264 -15.73 -3.35 -6.44
N ASP A 265 -15.73 -2.04 -6.61
CA ASP A 265 -16.72 -1.29 -7.38
C ASP A 265 -16.02 -0.79 -8.65
N GLY A 266 -16.07 -1.58 -9.73
CA GLY A 266 -15.49 -1.24 -11.02
C GLY A 266 -16.52 -0.70 -12.01
N PHE A 267 -16.05 -0.05 -13.09
CA PHE A 267 -16.93 0.43 -14.15
C PHE A 267 -17.67 -0.70 -14.90
N LYS A 268 -17.01 -1.86 -15.08
CA LYS A 268 -17.54 -3.01 -15.83
C LYS A 268 -18.11 -4.11 -14.94
N SER A 269 -17.54 -4.30 -13.76
CA SER A 269 -17.92 -5.38 -12.85
C SER A 269 -17.81 -4.91 -11.40
N CYS A 270 -18.63 -5.52 -10.55
CA CYS A 270 -18.48 -5.42 -9.11
C CYS A 270 -18.20 -6.79 -8.52
N TYR A 271 -17.48 -6.81 -7.42
CA TYR A 271 -17.23 -8.01 -6.65
C TYR A 271 -17.24 -7.67 -5.17
N TYR A 272 -17.87 -8.52 -4.39
CA TYR A 272 -17.97 -8.42 -2.95
C TYR A 272 -17.75 -9.81 -2.36
N ARG A 273 -16.95 -9.88 -1.30
CA ARG A 273 -16.83 -11.07 -0.47
C ARG A 273 -16.73 -10.67 1.00
N ASN A 274 -17.52 -11.31 1.85
CA ASN A 274 -17.48 -11.16 3.28
C ASN A 274 -17.36 -12.56 3.90
N VAL A 275 -16.17 -12.85 4.41
CA VAL A 275 -15.84 -14.17 4.96
C VAL A 275 -15.40 -14.00 6.41
N SER A 276 -15.85 -14.90 7.27
CA SER A 276 -15.50 -14.90 8.69
C SER A 276 -15.23 -16.31 9.19
N ASN A 277 -14.28 -16.42 10.11
CA ASN A 277 -13.96 -17.67 10.77
C ASN A 277 -13.81 -17.47 12.29
N SER A 278 -14.05 -18.54 13.02
CA SER A 278 -13.72 -18.66 14.44
C SER A 278 -13.13 -20.03 14.69
N ASN A 279 -11.98 -20.06 15.39
CA ASN A 279 -11.29 -21.30 15.78
C ASN A 279 -11.23 -22.33 14.66
N TYR A 280 -10.57 -21.98 13.54
CA TYR A 280 -10.41 -22.81 12.34
C TYR A 280 -11.67 -23.11 11.53
N THR A 281 -12.86 -22.75 12.02
CA THR A 281 -14.14 -23.03 11.35
C THR A 281 -14.63 -21.78 10.62
N ILE A 282 -14.95 -21.90 9.32
CA ILE A 282 -15.64 -20.84 8.58
C ILE A 282 -17.06 -20.71 9.13
N LEU A 283 -17.43 -19.51 9.57
CA LEU A 283 -18.77 -19.22 10.07
C LEU A 283 -19.72 -18.87 8.92
N TYR A 284 -19.23 -18.07 7.97
CA TYR A 284 -19.94 -17.72 6.74
C TYR A 284 -18.95 -17.27 5.67
N ASP A 285 -19.38 -17.36 4.42
CA ASP A 285 -18.68 -16.85 3.23
C ASP A 285 -19.71 -16.35 2.21
N GLU A 286 -19.94 -15.05 2.23
CA GLU A 286 -20.94 -14.39 1.39
C GLU A 286 -20.26 -13.77 0.17
N ILE A 287 -20.71 -14.12 -1.03
CA ILE A 287 -20.19 -13.59 -2.29
C ILE A 287 -21.29 -12.84 -3.02
N GLY A 288 -20.96 -11.67 -3.59
CA GLY A 288 -21.87 -10.85 -4.36
C GLY A 288 -21.21 -10.21 -5.58
N TYR A 289 -22.00 -9.99 -6.62
CA TYR A 289 -21.55 -9.41 -7.90
C TYR A 289 -22.33 -8.14 -8.29
N THR A 290 -23.22 -7.66 -7.42
CA THR A 290 -24.16 -6.58 -7.75
C THR A 290 -23.57 -5.20 -7.39
N CYS A 291 -23.52 -4.32 -8.40
CA CYS A 291 -23.36 -2.88 -8.17
C CYS A 291 -24.74 -2.29 -7.90
N SER A 292 -24.91 -1.50 -6.85
CA SER A 292 -26.04 -0.54 -6.81
C SER A 292 -25.79 0.49 -7.91
N ARG A 293 -26.42 0.28 -9.08
CA ARG A 293 -26.38 1.26 -10.17
C ARG A 293 -26.89 2.58 -9.60
N ARG A 294 -26.02 3.59 -9.48
CA ARG A 294 -26.49 4.97 -9.34
C ARG A 294 -27.39 5.23 -10.54
N ALA A 295 -28.68 5.43 -10.30
CA ALA A 295 -29.62 5.87 -11.32
C ALA A 295 -29.04 7.13 -11.96
N LYS A 296 -28.50 7.01 -13.16
CA LYS A 296 -28.29 8.16 -14.03
C LYS A 296 -29.66 8.44 -14.62
N HIS A 297 -30.39 9.36 -14.01
CA HIS A 297 -31.37 10.13 -14.78
C HIS A 297 -30.60 10.87 -15.86
N HIS A 298 -30.54 10.28 -17.05
CA HIS A 298 -30.44 11.07 -18.27
C HIS A 298 -31.84 11.64 -18.48
N LEU A 299 -32.03 12.90 -18.14
CA LEU A 299 -33.09 13.69 -18.73
C LEU A 299 -32.72 13.83 -20.20
N ASP A 300 -33.46 13.12 -21.05
CA ASP A 300 -33.52 13.37 -22.48
C ASP A 300 -33.94 14.83 -22.68
N TYR A 301 -33.12 15.57 -23.42
CA TYR A 301 -33.57 16.74 -24.15
C TYR A 301 -33.25 16.48 -25.62
N SER A 302 -34.31 16.35 -26.41
CA SER A 302 -34.36 16.60 -27.84
C SER A 302 -35.81 16.91 -28.20
N PRO A 303 -36.07 17.69 -29.25
CA PRO A 303 -35.22 18.65 -29.98
C PRO A 303 -35.39 20.08 -29.48
#